data_AF-A0DDB0-F1
#
_entry.id   AF-A0DDB0-F1
#
_cell.length_a   1.000
_cell.length_b   1.000
_cell.length_c   1.000
_cell.angle_alpha   90.00
_cell.angle_beta   90.00
_cell.angle_gamma   90.00
#
_symmetry.space_group_name_H-M   'P 1'
#
loop_
_entity.id
_entity.type
_entity.pdbx_description
1 polymer ?
#
loop_
_entity_poly.entity_id
_entity_poly.type
_entity_poly.pdbx_seq_one_letter_code
_entity_poly.pdbx_strand_id
1 'polypeptide(L)'
;MQGLQDFSNVLLMSGGSKCLSTNVGWVACNSYEVIDYLKFFSSAYMFTNSVNPVQCATALAQLRILNSEVGSRLRVKVLENYHYMKKELNARGYQIIGYPSPILPLLIGNELVCRVVTRLMIDEGIHCNGIEYPIVKMGQARLRVNLQPQHTKEHMDTFIETFHFCFVKATQIVQESLEKYQLALEQQEQTQKAKDSQNKANFNDNRMELKKPNL
;
A
#
# COMPACT_ATOMS: atom_id res chain seq x y z
N MET A 1 17.10 -14.98 11.47
CA MET A 1 15.82 -15.70 11.56
C MET A 1 15.64 -15.98 13.04
N GLN A 2 14.68 -15.33 13.74
CA GLN A 2 14.44 -15.62 15.15
C GLN A 2 13.96 -17.07 15.24
N GLY A 3 14.84 -17.94 15.76
CA GLY A 3 14.63 -19.38 15.83
C GLY A 3 13.66 -19.71 16.94
N LEU A 4 12.40 -19.95 16.58
CA LEU A 4 11.52 -20.77 17.39
C LEU A 4 12.15 -22.18 17.44
N GLN A 5 12.62 -22.60 18.62
CA GLN A 5 13.20 -23.93 18.81
C GLN A 5 12.20 -24.91 19.44
N ASP A 6 11.21 -24.39 20.18
CA ASP A 6 10.13 -25.16 20.78
C ASP A 6 8.82 -24.89 20.07
N PHE A 7 8.21 -25.95 19.53
CA PHE A 7 6.92 -25.93 18.84
C PHE A 7 5.79 -26.57 19.66
N SER A 8 6.07 -26.98 20.90
CA SER A 8 5.09 -27.68 21.77
C SER A 8 3.83 -26.84 22.04
N ASN A 9 3.98 -25.51 22.15
CA ASN A 9 2.90 -24.57 22.46
C ASN A 9 2.63 -23.56 21.33
N VAL A 10 2.84 -23.98 20.07
CA VAL A 10 2.79 -23.08 18.92
C VAL A 10 1.65 -23.45 17.99
N LEU A 11 0.84 -22.45 17.65
CA LEU A 11 -0.13 -22.51 16.57
C LEU A 11 0.41 -21.75 15.36
N LEU A 12 0.63 -22.46 14.27
CA LEU A 12 0.97 -21.87 12.98
C LEU A 12 -0.30 -21.72 12.15
N MET A 13 -0.59 -20.50 11.71
CA MET A 13 -1.76 -20.19 10.90
C MET A 13 -1.32 -19.51 9.61
N SER A 14 -1.92 -19.90 8.48
CA SER A 14 -1.64 -19.27 7.19
C SER A 14 -2.78 -19.53 6.19
N GLY A 15 -2.75 -18.79 5.07
CA GLY A 15 -3.64 -18.96 3.94
C GLY A 15 -2.91 -19.38 2.67
N GLY A 16 -3.63 -20.07 1.78
CA GLY A 16 -3.11 -20.67 0.56
C GLY A 16 -3.16 -19.77 -0.66
N SER A 17 -3.81 -18.61 -0.55
CA SER A 17 -4.16 -17.73 -1.69
C SER A 17 -2.98 -17.04 -2.36
N LYS A 18 -1.77 -17.36 -1.92
CA LYS A 18 -0.50 -16.82 -2.43
C LYS A 18 0.31 -17.97 -3.03
N CYS A 19 1.35 -18.43 -2.34
CA CYS A 19 2.28 -19.42 -2.86
C CYS A 19 1.66 -20.81 -3.09
N LEU A 20 0.52 -21.13 -2.46
CA LEU A 20 -0.16 -22.42 -2.69
C LEU A 20 -1.23 -22.36 -3.77
N SER A 21 -1.50 -21.17 -4.33
CA SER A 21 -2.48 -20.96 -5.41
C SER A 21 -3.89 -21.50 -5.12
N THR A 22 -4.33 -21.45 -3.87
CA THR A 22 -5.62 -22.01 -3.42
C THR A 22 -6.32 -21.11 -2.41
N ASN A 23 -7.64 -21.09 -2.36
CA ASN A 23 -8.39 -20.23 -1.44
C ASN A 23 -8.71 -20.93 -0.11
N VAL A 24 -7.70 -21.56 0.49
CA VAL A 24 -7.85 -22.35 1.73
C VAL A 24 -7.02 -21.76 2.86
N GLY A 25 -7.50 -21.82 4.09
CA GLY A 25 -6.71 -21.54 5.29
C GLY A 25 -6.33 -22.83 5.99
N TRP A 26 -5.26 -22.81 6.79
CA TRP A 26 -4.92 -23.93 7.68
C TRP A 26 -4.37 -23.45 9.01
N VAL A 27 -4.49 -24.33 9.99
CA VAL A 27 -3.82 -24.25 11.28
C VAL A 27 -3.00 -25.53 11.45
N ALA A 28 -1.75 -25.40 11.90
CA ALA A 28 -0.87 -26.51 12.23
C ALA A 28 -0.37 -26.36 13.67
N CYS A 29 -0.35 -27.47 14.39
CA CYS A 29 0.09 -27.58 15.78
C CYS A 29 0.68 -28.98 16.00
N ASN A 30 1.59 -29.12 16.96
CA ASN A 30 2.11 -30.43 17.37
C ASN A 30 1.16 -31.19 18.32
N SER A 31 0.20 -30.54 18.96
CA SER A 31 -0.81 -31.18 19.82
C SER A 31 -2.05 -31.57 19.01
N TYR A 32 -2.33 -32.87 18.99
CA TYR A 32 -3.55 -33.41 18.38
C TYR A 32 -4.80 -32.98 19.14
N GLU A 33 -4.72 -32.88 20.46
CA GLU A 33 -5.80 -32.44 21.35
C GLU A 33 -6.25 -31.02 21.00
N VAL A 34 -5.29 -30.13 20.72
CA VAL A 34 -5.59 -28.75 20.29
C VAL A 34 -6.22 -28.74 18.90
N ILE A 35 -5.73 -29.54 17.96
CA ILE A 35 -6.32 -29.63 16.62
C ILE A 35 -7.76 -30.16 16.68
N ASP A 36 -8.04 -31.19 17.47
CA ASP A 36 -9.37 -31.75 17.62
C ASP A 36 -10.31 -30.79 18.35
N TYR A 37 -9.83 -30.11 19.40
CA TYR A 37 -10.57 -29.02 20.02
C TYR A 37 -10.98 -27.96 18.99
N LEU A 38 -10.05 -27.49 18.14
CA LEU A 38 -10.36 -26.52 17.10
C LEU A 38 -11.40 -27.02 16.09
N LYS A 39 -11.35 -28.31 15.70
CA LYS A 39 -12.36 -28.89 14.78
C LYS A 39 -13.75 -28.92 15.40
N PHE A 40 -13.88 -29.27 16.69
CA PHE A 40 -15.17 -29.43 17.35
C PHE A 40 -15.76 -28.12 17.86
N PHE A 41 -14.92 -27.17 18.30
CA PHE A 41 -15.39 -25.93 18.93
C PHE A 41 -15.34 -24.69 18.03
N SER A 42 -14.72 -24.77 16.84
CA SER A 42 -14.78 -23.70 15.85
C SER A 42 -16.04 -23.82 15.00
N SER A 43 -17.02 -22.93 15.23
CA SER A 43 -18.23 -22.85 14.39
C SER A 43 -17.90 -22.59 12.92
N ALA A 44 -16.86 -21.80 12.65
CA ALA A 44 -16.39 -21.50 11.29
C ALA A 44 -15.83 -22.72 10.55
N TYR A 45 -15.36 -23.75 11.28
CA TYR A 45 -14.89 -25.01 10.70
C TYR A 45 -16.00 -26.06 10.66
N MET A 46 -16.80 -26.20 11.72
CA MET A 46 -17.83 -27.22 11.81
C MET A 46 -19.02 -26.98 10.86
N PHE A 47 -19.43 -25.72 10.68
CA PHE A 47 -20.62 -25.36 9.89
C PHE A 47 -20.29 -24.87 8.47
N THR A 48 -19.14 -25.26 7.93
CA THR A 48 -18.74 -24.94 6.55
C THR A 48 -18.52 -26.20 5.73
N ASN A 49 -18.66 -26.09 4.40
CA ASN A 49 -18.38 -27.21 3.51
C ASN A 49 -16.89 -27.52 3.49
N SER A 50 -16.56 -28.80 3.31
CA SER A 50 -15.18 -29.24 3.13
C SER A 50 -14.53 -28.58 1.92
N VAL A 51 -13.20 -28.40 2.00
CA VAL A 51 -12.39 -27.86 0.91
C VAL A 51 -12.53 -28.74 -0.33
N ASN A 52 -12.63 -28.12 -1.50
CA ASN A 52 -12.72 -28.82 -2.78
C ASN A 52 -11.47 -29.71 -3.00
N PRO A 53 -11.63 -31.00 -3.36
CA PRO A 53 -10.51 -31.92 -3.63
C PRO A 53 -9.46 -31.38 -4.61
N VAL A 54 -9.88 -30.63 -5.63
CA VAL A 54 -8.98 -30.00 -6.61
C VAL A 54 -8.07 -28.98 -5.92
N GLN A 55 -8.60 -28.18 -5.00
CA GLN A 55 -7.78 -27.22 -4.24
C GLN A 55 -6.78 -27.94 -3.33
N CYS A 56 -7.19 -29.04 -2.68
CA CYS A 56 -6.27 -29.86 -1.90
C CYS A 56 -5.11 -30.41 -2.75
N ALA A 57 -5.42 -30.92 -3.95
CA ALA A 57 -4.41 -31.44 -4.88
C ALA A 57 -3.46 -30.32 -5.38
N THR A 58 -3.98 -29.14 -5.72
CA THR A 58 -3.17 -27.99 -6.11
C THR A 58 -2.23 -27.55 -4.98
N ALA A 59 -2.75 -27.42 -3.75
CA ALA A 59 -1.93 -27.05 -2.60
C ALA A 59 -0.81 -28.08 -2.35
N LEU A 60 -1.14 -29.38 -2.42
CA LEU A 60 -0.16 -30.45 -2.24
C LEU A 60 0.92 -30.43 -3.33
N ALA A 61 0.56 -30.19 -4.59
CA ALA A 61 1.51 -30.05 -5.68
C ALA A 61 2.44 -28.84 -5.47
N GLN A 62 1.89 -27.69 -5.07
CA GLN A 62 2.70 -26.50 -4.77
C GLN A 62 3.64 -26.73 -3.58
N LEU A 63 3.18 -27.38 -2.52
CA LEU A 63 4.05 -27.72 -1.38
C LEU A 63 5.22 -28.62 -1.80
N ARG A 64 5.01 -29.58 -2.70
CA ARG A 64 6.08 -30.41 -3.26
C ARG A 64 7.10 -29.58 -4.04
N ILE A 65 6.63 -28.63 -4.86
CA ILE A 65 7.52 -27.71 -5.60
C ILE A 65 8.31 -26.84 -4.62
N LEU A 66 7.63 -26.26 -3.62
CA LEU A 66 8.26 -25.39 -2.62
C LEU A 66 9.33 -26.12 -1.79
N ASN A 67 9.12 -27.40 -1.46
CA ASN A 67 10.08 -28.23 -0.73
C ASN A 67 11.20 -28.81 -1.61
N SER A 68 11.09 -28.69 -2.93
CA SER A 68 12.12 -29.18 -3.86
C SER A 68 13.30 -28.19 -4.01
N GLU A 69 14.37 -28.65 -4.65
CA GLU A 69 15.50 -27.81 -5.05
C GLU A 69 15.06 -26.64 -5.96
N VAL A 70 14.08 -26.87 -6.84
CA VAL A 70 13.50 -25.82 -7.68
C VAL A 70 12.91 -24.71 -6.81
N GLY A 71 12.15 -25.07 -5.78
CA GLY A 71 11.59 -24.12 -4.81
C GLY A 71 12.68 -23.33 -4.07
N SER A 72 13.76 -24.00 -3.66
CA SER A 72 14.92 -23.36 -3.04
C SER A 72 15.58 -22.34 -3.97
N ARG A 73 15.83 -22.71 -5.23
CA ARG A 73 16.40 -21.80 -6.24
C ARG A 73 15.50 -20.58 -6.50
N LEU A 74 14.19 -20.78 -6.58
CA LEU A 74 13.22 -19.68 -6.76
C LEU A 74 13.25 -18.70 -5.58
N ARG A 75 13.35 -19.19 -4.33
CA ARG A 75 13.47 -18.33 -3.14
C ARG A 75 14.77 -17.53 -3.13
N VAL A 76 15.89 -18.14 -3.51
CA VAL A 76 17.17 -17.42 -3.65
C VAL A 76 17.04 -16.33 -4.71
N LYS A 77 16.49 -16.68 -5.88
CA LYS A 77 16.35 -15.75 -7.00
C LYS A 77 15.50 -14.52 -6.67
N VAL A 78 14.38 -14.68 -5.98
CA VAL A 78 13.55 -13.53 -5.60
C VAL A 78 14.25 -12.62 -4.58
N LEU A 79 15.10 -13.18 -3.70
CA LEU A 79 15.91 -12.39 -2.78
C LEU A 79 17.06 -11.66 -3.49
N GLU A 80 17.70 -12.28 -4.48
CA GLU A 80 18.65 -11.59 -5.37
C GLU A 80 18.00 -10.39 -6.05
N ASN A 81 16.80 -10.59 -6.62
CA ASN A 81 16.02 -9.52 -7.23
C ASN A 81 15.70 -8.39 -6.22
N TYR A 82 15.35 -8.73 -4.97
CA TYR A 82 15.17 -7.74 -3.91
C TYR A 82 16.44 -6.93 -3.64
N HIS A 83 17.59 -7.60 -3.51
CA HIS A 83 18.86 -6.94 -3.24
C HIS A 83 19.29 -6.03 -4.38
N TYR A 84 19.10 -6.47 -5.63
CA TYR A 84 19.34 -5.68 -6.82
C TYR A 84 18.50 -4.40 -6.81
N MET A 85 17.18 -4.54 -6.76
CA MET A 85 16.24 -3.42 -6.73
C MET A 85 16.53 -2.47 -5.57
N LYS A 86 16.85 -3.00 -4.40
CA LYS A 86 17.18 -2.20 -3.23
C LYS A 86 18.42 -1.36 -3.41
N LYS A 87 19.48 -1.96 -3.96
CA LYS A 87 20.73 -1.25 -4.26
C LYS A 87 20.48 -0.11 -5.25
N GLU A 88 19.81 -0.38 -6.35
CA GLU A 88 19.62 0.59 -7.44
C GLU A 88 18.67 1.75 -7.07
N LEU A 89 17.60 1.46 -6.33
CA LEU A 89 16.67 2.49 -5.84
C LEU A 89 17.32 3.35 -4.75
N ASN A 90 18.06 2.73 -3.81
CA ASN A 90 18.78 3.48 -2.78
C ASN A 90 19.88 4.37 -3.40
N ALA A 91 20.56 3.91 -4.44
CA ALA A 91 21.56 4.72 -5.16
C ALA A 91 20.96 5.99 -5.80
N ARG A 92 19.66 5.96 -6.13
CA ARG A 92 18.89 7.11 -6.64
C ARG A 92 18.23 7.95 -5.53
N GLY A 93 18.52 7.65 -4.25
CA GLY A 93 17.99 8.38 -3.11
C GLY A 93 16.61 7.93 -2.62
N TYR A 94 16.04 6.86 -3.18
CA TYR A 94 14.77 6.32 -2.72
C TYR A 94 14.94 5.41 -1.51
N GLN A 95 13.96 5.41 -0.61
CA GLN A 95 14.02 4.62 0.61
C GLN A 95 13.16 3.36 0.52
N ILE A 96 13.76 2.21 0.82
CA ILE A 96 13.06 0.94 0.98
C ILE A 96 13.04 0.54 2.44
N ILE A 97 11.84 0.27 2.95
CA ILE A 97 11.62 -0.04 4.36
C ILE A 97 11.58 -1.56 4.61
N GLY A 98 11.96 -1.95 5.82
CA GLY A 98 11.89 -3.34 6.28
C GLY A 98 13.07 -4.23 5.86
N TYR A 99 12.90 -5.52 6.12
CA TYR A 99 13.89 -6.56 5.91
C TYR A 99 13.80 -7.18 4.50
N PRO A 100 14.85 -7.87 4.04
CA PRO A 100 14.81 -8.63 2.79
C PRO A 100 13.60 -9.57 2.72
N SER A 101 12.74 -9.35 1.73
CA SER A 101 11.55 -10.16 1.50
C SER A 101 11.12 -10.05 0.03
N PRO A 102 10.26 -10.96 -0.48
CA PRO A 102 9.68 -10.82 -1.82
C PRO A 102 8.81 -9.56 -2.02
N ILE A 103 8.45 -8.87 -0.92
CA ILE A 103 7.75 -7.60 -0.96
C ILE A 103 8.78 -6.49 -0.73
N LEU A 104 8.95 -5.61 -1.71
CA LEU A 104 9.78 -4.42 -1.64
C LEU A 104 8.86 -3.21 -1.41
N PRO A 105 8.83 -2.65 -0.18
CA PRO A 105 7.98 -1.51 0.12
C PRO A 105 8.79 -0.23 -0.12
N LEU A 106 8.46 0.47 -1.21
CA LEU A 106 9.14 1.68 -1.68
C LEU A 106 8.43 2.91 -1.12
N LEU A 107 9.09 3.63 -0.21
CA LEU A 107 8.50 4.76 0.49
C LEU A 107 8.30 5.95 -0.45
N ILE A 108 7.09 6.51 -0.46
CA ILE A 108 6.75 7.78 -1.13
C ILE A 108 6.55 8.89 -0.10
N GLY A 109 5.98 8.56 1.06
CA GLY A 109 5.65 9.51 2.13
C GLY A 109 4.27 10.12 1.92
N ASN A 110 4.15 11.06 0.98
CA ASN A 110 2.91 11.81 0.73
C ASN A 110 1.86 10.98 -0.03
N GLU A 111 0.62 10.99 0.45
CA GLU A 111 -0.51 10.23 -0.10
C GLU A 111 -0.93 10.71 -1.50
N LEU A 112 -1.01 12.03 -1.71
CA LEU A 112 -1.38 12.59 -3.01
C LEU A 112 -0.35 12.20 -4.08
N VAL A 113 0.94 12.32 -3.76
CA VAL A 113 2.02 11.88 -4.64
C VAL A 113 1.89 10.38 -4.90
N CYS A 114 1.63 9.57 -3.87
CA CYS A 114 1.49 8.12 -4.02
C CYS A 114 0.35 7.74 -4.97
N ARG A 115 -0.81 8.40 -4.89
CA ARG A 115 -1.95 8.19 -5.80
C ARG A 115 -1.58 8.53 -7.24
N VAL A 116 -0.96 9.68 -7.46
CA VAL A 116 -0.59 10.13 -8.81
C VAL A 116 0.50 9.24 -9.40
N VAL A 117 1.54 8.87 -8.64
CA VAL A 117 2.56 7.92 -9.07
C VAL A 117 1.95 6.59 -9.45
N THR A 118 1.06 6.04 -8.61
CA THR A 118 0.40 4.76 -8.88
C THR A 118 -0.38 4.80 -10.20
N ARG A 119 -1.07 5.92 -10.46
CA ARG A 119 -1.81 6.10 -11.71
C ARG A 119 -0.88 6.21 -12.91
N LEU A 120 0.13 7.07 -12.83
CA LEU A 120 1.10 7.27 -13.92
C LEU A 120 1.85 5.99 -14.26
N MET A 121 2.26 5.21 -13.27
CA MET A 121 2.91 3.91 -13.48
C MET A 121 2.03 2.97 -14.30
N ILE A 122 0.72 2.92 -14.01
CA ILE A 122 -0.23 2.12 -14.78
C ILE A 122 -0.34 2.62 -16.22
N ASP A 123 -0.38 3.94 -16.43
CA ASP A 123 -0.44 4.55 -17.76
C ASP A 123 0.84 4.26 -18.58
N GLU A 124 2.01 4.14 -17.91
CA GLU A 124 3.29 3.70 -18.49
C GLU A 124 3.40 2.15 -18.62
N GLY A 125 2.32 1.42 -18.37
CA GLY A 125 2.26 -0.04 -18.55
C GLY A 125 2.77 -0.88 -17.38
N ILE A 126 3.06 -0.26 -16.23
CA ILE A 126 3.55 -0.94 -15.03
C ILE A 126 2.49 -0.92 -13.92
N HIS A 127 1.95 -2.10 -13.61
CA HIS A 127 1.00 -2.23 -12.51
C HIS A 127 1.72 -2.44 -11.16
N CYS A 128 1.55 -1.49 -10.24
CA CYS A 128 2.00 -1.60 -8.86
C CYS A 128 0.96 -1.01 -7.90
N ASN A 129 0.86 -1.57 -6.69
CA ASN A 129 -0.14 -1.12 -5.72
C ASN A 129 0.42 0.00 -4.85
N GLY A 130 -0.19 1.20 -4.91
CA GLY A 130 -0.01 2.24 -3.91
C GLY A 130 -0.76 1.90 -2.63
N ILE A 131 -0.08 2.02 -1.49
CA ILE A 131 -0.64 1.78 -0.16
C ILE A 131 -0.53 3.08 0.64
N GLU A 132 -1.66 3.55 1.13
CA GLU A 132 -1.80 4.80 1.88
C GLU A 132 -2.74 4.63 3.08
N TYR A 133 -3.02 5.71 3.81
CA TYR A 133 -3.98 5.70 4.92
C TYR A 133 -5.36 5.21 4.45
N PRO A 134 -6.06 4.33 5.18
CA PRO A 134 -5.81 3.90 6.57
C PRO A 134 -4.93 2.64 6.73
N ILE A 135 -4.43 2.06 5.63
CA ILE A 135 -3.65 0.81 5.66
C ILE A 135 -2.27 1.04 6.28
N VAL A 136 -1.71 2.23 6.06
CA VAL A 136 -0.46 2.70 6.67
C VAL A 136 -0.68 4.05 7.35
N LYS A 137 0.23 4.43 8.26
CA LYS A 137 0.18 5.73 8.94
C LYS A 137 0.23 6.87 7.92
N MET A 138 -0.40 8.00 8.25
CA MET A 138 -0.29 9.22 7.46
C MET A 138 1.19 9.63 7.30
N GLY A 139 1.56 10.14 6.13
CA GLY A 139 2.93 10.47 5.77
C GLY A 139 3.84 9.25 5.54
N GLN A 140 3.28 8.03 5.48
CA GLN A 140 4.01 6.79 5.19
C GLN A 140 3.45 6.03 3.98
N ALA A 141 2.86 6.77 3.03
CA ALA A 141 2.40 6.21 1.78
C ALA A 141 3.57 5.56 1.02
N ARG A 142 3.33 4.43 0.36
CA ARG A 142 4.38 3.61 -0.25
C ARG A 142 3.84 2.79 -1.41
N LEU A 143 4.68 2.47 -2.38
CA LEU A 143 4.38 1.41 -3.34
C LEU A 143 4.72 0.05 -2.74
N ARG A 144 3.81 -0.91 -2.86
CA ARG A 144 4.04 -2.31 -2.53
C ARG A 144 4.44 -3.07 -3.80
N VAL A 145 5.74 -3.13 -4.07
CA VAL A 145 6.30 -3.86 -5.21
C VAL A 145 6.43 -5.34 -4.81
N ASN A 146 5.71 -6.23 -5.50
CA ASN A 146 5.81 -7.67 -5.27
C ASN A 146 6.77 -8.27 -6.30
N LEU A 147 7.97 -8.62 -5.87
CA LEU A 147 8.99 -9.21 -6.73
C LEU A 147 8.71 -10.69 -6.95
N GLN A 148 9.00 -11.16 -8.16
CA GLN A 148 8.90 -12.55 -8.55
C GLN A 148 10.26 -13.06 -9.04
N PRO A 149 10.56 -14.36 -8.92
CA PRO A 149 11.76 -14.96 -9.50
C PRO A 149 11.90 -14.74 -11.01
N GLN A 150 10.79 -14.57 -11.72
CA GLN A 150 10.71 -14.40 -13.17
C GLN A 150 11.02 -12.97 -13.64
N HIS A 151 11.08 -11.99 -12.73
CA HIS A 151 11.49 -10.64 -13.11
C HIS A 151 12.96 -10.67 -13.52
N THR A 152 13.22 -10.28 -14.77
CA THR A 152 14.57 -10.15 -15.31
C THR A 152 15.18 -8.82 -14.87
N LYS A 153 16.48 -8.65 -15.13
CA LYS A 153 17.16 -7.40 -14.84
C LYS A 153 16.56 -6.25 -15.66
N GLU A 154 16.24 -6.51 -16.92
CA GLU A 154 15.64 -5.55 -17.83
C GLU A 154 14.28 -5.07 -17.32
N HIS A 155 13.42 -5.98 -16.85
CA HIS A 155 12.14 -5.60 -16.23
C HIS A 155 12.32 -4.70 -15.01
N MET A 156 13.33 -5.00 -14.18
CA MET A 156 13.66 -4.23 -12.99
C MET A 156 14.22 -2.85 -13.33
N ASP A 157 15.09 -2.76 -14.34
CA ASP A 157 15.65 -1.50 -14.82
C ASP A 157 14.56 -0.61 -15.43
N THR A 158 13.69 -1.18 -16.27
CA THR A 158 12.51 -0.46 -16.78
C THR A 158 11.62 0.04 -15.64
N PHE A 159 11.35 -0.78 -14.63
CA PHE A 159 10.58 -0.34 -13.46
C PHE A 159 11.23 0.85 -12.76
N ILE A 160 12.54 0.82 -12.54
CA ILE A 160 13.25 1.87 -11.81
C ILE A 160 13.21 3.20 -12.56
N GLU A 161 13.47 3.17 -13.87
CA GLU A 161 13.46 4.37 -14.71
C GLU A 161 12.05 4.95 -14.85
N THR A 162 11.04 4.10 -15.12
CA THR A 162 9.64 4.53 -15.18
C THR A 162 9.17 5.09 -13.84
N PHE A 163 9.51 4.43 -12.72
CA PHE A 163 9.19 4.94 -11.39
C PHE A 163 9.81 6.31 -11.14
N HIS A 164 11.09 6.50 -11.48
CA HIS A 164 11.75 7.80 -11.32
C HIS A 164 11.03 8.90 -12.10
N PHE A 165 10.75 8.66 -13.38
CA PHE A 165 9.99 9.58 -14.22
C PHE A 165 8.61 9.91 -13.63
N CYS A 166 7.84 8.89 -13.27
CA CYS A 166 6.50 9.06 -12.69
C CYS A 166 6.55 9.81 -11.35
N PHE A 167 7.56 9.54 -10.51
CA PHE A 167 7.71 10.18 -9.21
C PHE A 167 8.00 11.68 -9.32
N VAL A 168 8.92 12.06 -10.21
CA VAL A 168 9.24 13.48 -10.47
C VAL A 168 8.01 14.20 -10.99
N LYS A 169 7.35 13.63 -12.01
CA LYS A 169 6.14 14.20 -12.61
C LYS A 169 5.00 14.33 -11.60
N ALA A 170 4.77 13.30 -10.78
CA ALA A 170 3.73 13.31 -9.76
C ALA A 170 3.99 14.40 -8.70
N THR A 171 5.24 14.57 -8.29
CA THR A 171 5.62 15.59 -7.31
C THR A 171 5.33 16.99 -7.85
N GLN A 172 5.68 17.26 -9.11
CA GLN A 172 5.37 18.52 -9.78
C GLN A 172 3.86 18.78 -9.87
N ILE A 173 3.09 17.79 -10.34
CA ILE A 173 1.62 17.90 -10.46
C ILE A 173 0.97 18.23 -9.11
N VAL A 174 1.40 17.53 -8.05
CA VAL A 174 0.85 17.75 -6.70
C VAL A 174 1.24 19.13 -6.19
N GLN A 175 2.49 19.55 -6.38
CA GLN A 175 2.95 20.89 -5.97
C GLN A 175 2.17 22.00 -6.67
N GLU A 176 2.05 21.96 -8.00
CA GLU A 176 1.29 22.95 -8.78
C GLU A 176 -0.19 23.00 -8.36
N SER A 177 -0.77 21.83 -8.06
CA SER A 177 -2.16 21.75 -7.61
C SER A 177 -2.36 22.37 -6.23
N LEU A 178 -1.41 22.18 -5.31
CA LEU A 178 -1.44 22.77 -3.98
C LEU A 178 -1.27 24.29 -4.03
N GLU A 179 -0.35 24.80 -4.86
CA GLU A 179 -0.14 26.24 -5.06
C GLU A 179 -1.40 26.92 -5.61
N LYS A 180 -2.03 26.33 -6.64
CA LYS A 180 -3.30 26.83 -7.19
C LYS A 180 -4.43 26.83 -6.15
N TYR A 181 -4.49 25.79 -5.33
CA TYR A 181 -5.50 25.69 -4.27
C TYR A 181 -5.32 26.78 -3.19
N GLN A 182 -4.08 27.03 -2.75
CA GLN A 182 -3.78 28.09 -1.79
C GLN A 182 -4.16 29.47 -2.33
N LEU A 183 -3.80 29.74 -3.58
CA LEU A 183 -4.09 31.03 -4.23
C LEU A 183 -5.61 31.26 -4.38
N ALA A 184 -6.38 30.20 -4.63
CA ALA A 184 -7.84 30.27 -4.68
C ALA A 184 -8.46 30.56 -3.30
N LEU A 185 -7.92 29.98 -2.21
CA LEU A 185 -8.37 30.27 -0.85
C LEU A 185 -8.13 31.74 -0.46
N GLU A 186 -6.94 32.27 -0.76
CA GLU A 186 -6.60 33.67 -0.47
C GLU A 186 -7.54 34.65 -1.19
N GLN A 187 -7.87 34.38 -2.46
CA GLN A 187 -8.83 35.19 -3.23
C GLN A 187 -10.24 35.13 -2.64
N GLN A 188 -10.68 33.97 -2.15
CA GLN A 188 -11.97 33.83 -1.47
C GLN A 188 -12.02 34.62 -0.17
N GLU A 189 -10.96 34.57 0.64
CA GLU A 189 -10.87 35.35 1.88
C GLU A 189 -10.88 36.86 1.63
N GLN A 190 -10.17 37.34 0.60
CA GLN A 190 -10.15 38.75 0.22
C GLN A 190 -11.53 39.20 -0.28
N THR A 191 -12.19 38.39 -1.11
CA THR A 191 -13.54 38.67 -1.60
C THR A 191 -14.55 38.72 -0.46
N GLN A 192 -14.43 37.82 0.53
CA GLN A 192 -15.30 37.81 1.70
C GLN A 192 -15.06 39.03 2.60
N LYS A 193 -13.80 39.39 2.88
CA LYS A 193 -13.45 40.61 3.64
C LYS A 193 -13.94 41.88 2.93
N ALA A 194 -13.88 41.92 1.59
CA ALA A 194 -14.39 43.03 0.80
C ALA A 194 -15.91 43.16 0.92
N LYS A 195 -16.65 42.04 0.83
CA LYS A 195 -18.11 41.99 1.04
C LYS A 195 -18.51 42.40 2.45
N ASP A 196 -17.78 41.92 3.47
CA ASP A 196 -18.06 42.25 4.87
C ASP A 196 -17.77 43.74 5.19
N SER A 197 -16.76 44.32 4.55
CA SER A 197 -16.42 45.75 4.66
C SER A 197 -17.44 46.64 3.96
N GLN A 198 -17.91 46.26 2.75
CA GLN A 198 -19.02 46.94 2.07
C GLN A 198 -20.32 46.86 2.85
N ASN A 199 -20.64 45.70 3.44
CA ASN A 199 -21.82 45.56 4.29
C ASN A 199 -21.75 46.45 5.53
N LYS A 200 -20.57 46.58 6.17
CA LYS A 200 -20.37 47.53 7.29
C LYS A 200 -20.46 48.99 6.86
N ALA A 201 -19.94 49.34 5.68
CA ALA A 201 -20.04 50.70 5.15
C ALA A 201 -21.50 51.08 4.87
N ASN A 202 -22.25 50.22 4.16
CA ASN A 202 -23.68 50.42 3.87
C ASN A 202 -24.53 50.48 5.15
N PHE A 203 -24.18 49.69 6.18
CA PHE A 203 -24.87 49.73 7.46
C PHE A 203 -24.63 51.05 8.22
N ASN A 204 -23.44 51.63 8.13
CA ASN A 204 -23.13 52.93 8.75
C ASN A 204 -23.74 54.11 7.98
N ASP A 205 -23.80 54.05 6.65
CA ASP A 205 -24.38 55.10 5.81
C ASP A 205 -25.90 55.24 6.05
N ASN A 206 -26.61 54.11 6.09
CA ASN A 206 -28.04 54.07 6.43
C ASN A 206 -28.34 54.62 7.84
N ARG A 207 -27.37 54.60 8.77
CA ARG A 207 -27.50 55.14 10.13
C ARG A 207 -27.30 56.66 10.19
N MET A 208 -26.55 57.23 9.23
CA MET A 208 -26.40 58.68 9.10
C MET A 208 -27.62 59.34 8.46
N GLU A 209 -28.31 58.67 7.52
CA GLU A 209 -29.54 59.17 6.92
C GLU A 209 -30.71 59.27 7.92
N LEU A 210 -30.77 58.36 8.90
CA LEU A 210 -31.82 58.35 9.95
C LEU A 210 -31.65 59.44 11.04
N LYS A 211 -30.65 60.32 10.95
CA LYS A 211 -30.33 61.35 11.96
C LYS A 211 -30.62 62.80 11.54
N LYS A 212 -31.34 63.06 10.45
CA LYS A 212 -31.85 64.41 10.18
C LYS A 212 -33.27 64.55 10.74
N PRO A 213 -33.47 65.25 11.88
CA PRO A 213 -34.82 65.62 12.30
C PRO A 213 -35.38 66.62 11.28
N ASN A 214 -36.53 66.29 10.69
CA ASN A 214 -37.34 67.27 9.98
C ASN A 214 -37.91 68.24 11.02
N LEU A 215 -37.33 69.43 11.09
CA LEU A 215 -37.91 70.64 11.70
C LEU A 215 -38.47 71.51 10.58
#